data_AF-A0A6L8C1B3-F1
#
_entry.id   AF-A0A6L8C1B3-F1
#
_cell.length_a   1.000
_cell.length_b   1.000
_cell.length_c   1.000
_cell.angle_alpha   90.00
_cell.angle_beta   90.00
_cell.angle_gamma   90.00
#
_symmetry.space_group_name_H-M   'P 1'
#
loop_
_entity.id
_entity.type
_entity.pdbx_description
1 polymer ?
#
loop_
_entity_poly.entity_id
_entity_poly.type
_entity_poly.pdbx_seq_one_letter_code
_entity_poly.pdbx_strand_id
1 'polypeptide(L)'
;MEKENTKDDRGNWKGYLQIAVIGGIIAVAIYFARAPEQVAIVENGTLGEKQSPIVTIMQPESQSYNFRLDTTGSITLKERVTITSEIKGRVIWVSSQFEPGATIDANEVFIKIDPRVYELEVEEATYELAAHEIELEKQKST
;
A
#
# COMPACT_ATOMS: atom_id res chain seq x y z
N MET A 1 58.98 -111.90 -43.87
CA MET A 1 59.30 -110.83 -44.84
C MET A 1 58.64 -109.57 -44.28
N GLU A 2 59.17 -108.94 -43.23
CA GLU A 2 60.36 -108.07 -43.21
C GLU A 2 60.28 -106.95 -44.27
N LYS A 3 59.89 -105.74 -43.82
CA LYS A 3 60.57 -104.43 -43.90
C LYS A 3 59.56 -103.34 -43.51
N GLU A 4 59.69 -102.70 -42.35
CA GLU A 4 60.64 -101.64 -41.98
C GLU A 4 60.17 -100.23 -42.41
N ASN A 5 59.77 -99.45 -41.38
CA ASN A 5 60.15 -98.06 -41.11
C ASN A 5 60.06 -97.02 -42.26
N THR A 6 59.17 -96.03 -42.12
CA THR A 6 59.53 -94.64 -41.73
C THR A 6 58.39 -93.64 -41.98
N LYS A 7 58.17 -92.80 -40.97
CA LYS A 7 57.65 -91.42 -41.02
C LYS A 7 56.13 -91.18 -40.98
N ASP A 8 55.70 -90.99 -39.74
CA ASP A 8 54.56 -90.18 -39.31
C ASP A 8 54.69 -88.75 -39.86
N ASP A 9 53.99 -88.47 -40.97
CA ASP A 9 53.91 -87.12 -41.59
C ASP A 9 52.50 -86.89 -42.19
N ARG A 10 51.48 -87.52 -41.59
CA ARG A 10 50.05 -87.32 -41.96
C ARG A 10 49.20 -86.82 -40.78
N GLY A 11 49.83 -86.43 -39.68
CA GLY A 11 49.22 -85.78 -38.50
C GLY A 11 49.29 -84.25 -38.50
N ASN A 12 50.07 -83.63 -39.40
CA ASN A 12 50.44 -82.21 -39.30
C ASN A 12 49.35 -81.27 -39.85
N TRP A 13 48.56 -81.70 -40.84
CA TRP A 13 47.43 -80.90 -41.34
C TRP A 13 46.35 -80.72 -40.27
N LYS A 14 46.03 -81.79 -39.54
CA LYS A 14 45.07 -81.73 -38.43
C LYS A 14 45.61 -80.86 -37.29
N GLY A 15 46.93 -80.87 -37.05
CA GLY A 15 47.59 -79.97 -36.10
C GLY A 15 47.53 -78.50 -36.49
N TYR A 16 47.85 -78.14 -37.74
CA TYR A 16 47.71 -76.76 -38.22
C TYR A 16 46.26 -76.29 -38.23
N LEU A 17 45.33 -77.16 -38.59
CA LEU A 17 43.90 -76.88 -38.53
C LEU A 17 43.45 -76.61 -37.09
N GLN A 18 43.98 -77.36 -36.12
CA GLN A 18 43.69 -77.17 -34.70
C GLN A 18 44.30 -75.86 -34.14
N ILE A 19 45.52 -75.50 -34.56
CA ILE A 19 46.14 -74.21 -34.20
C ILE A 19 45.36 -73.04 -34.81
N ALA A 20 44.90 -73.15 -36.05
CA ALA A 20 44.08 -72.11 -36.69
C ALA A 20 42.74 -71.92 -35.98
N VAL A 21 42.10 -73.00 -35.53
CA VAL A 21 40.86 -72.96 -34.76
C VAL A 21 41.07 -72.31 -33.39
N ILE A 22 42.13 -72.69 -32.66
CA ILE A 22 42.46 -72.10 -31.36
C ILE A 22 42.81 -70.62 -31.51
N GLY A 23 43.60 -70.26 -32.52
CA GLY A 23 43.94 -68.86 -32.84
C GLY A 23 42.70 -68.04 -33.18
N GLY A 24 41.75 -68.61 -33.93
CA GLY A 24 40.46 -67.98 -34.23
C GLY A 24 39.61 -67.74 -32.98
N ILE A 25 39.52 -68.72 -32.08
CA ILE A 25 38.78 -68.58 -30.82
C ILE A 25 39.41 -67.49 -29.93
N ILE A 26 40.74 -67.46 -29.83
CA ILE A 26 41.45 -66.42 -29.06
C ILE A 26 41.22 -65.03 -29.67
N ALA A 27 41.27 -64.91 -31.01
CA ALA A 27 41.01 -63.64 -31.68
C ALA A 27 39.57 -63.14 -31.45
N VAL A 28 38.58 -64.05 -31.48
CA VAL A 28 37.18 -63.74 -31.18
C VAL A 28 37.00 -63.37 -29.71
N ALA A 29 37.66 -64.07 -28.80
CA ALA A 29 37.64 -63.74 -27.37
C ALA A 29 38.25 -62.37 -27.09
N ILE A 30 39.37 -62.01 -27.73
CA ILE A 30 39.98 -60.68 -27.63
C ILE A 30 39.07 -59.61 -28.27
N TYR A 31 38.40 -59.94 -29.37
CA TYR A 31 37.46 -59.04 -30.03
C TYR A 31 36.24 -58.74 -29.14
N PHE A 32 35.66 -59.75 -28.49
CA PHE A 32 34.55 -59.56 -27.55
C PHE A 32 34.99 -58.99 -26.20
N ALA A 33 36.21 -59.27 -25.74
CA ALA A 33 36.80 -58.61 -24.57
C ALA A 33 37.08 -57.12 -24.83
N ARG A 34 37.09 -56.69 -26.11
CA ARG A 34 37.04 -55.27 -26.53
C ARG A 34 35.60 -54.79 -26.70
N ALA A 35 34.74 -55.09 -25.73
CA ALA A 35 33.43 -54.46 -25.53
C ALA A 35 33.48 -53.59 -24.25
N PRO A 36 32.63 -52.55 -24.19
CA PRO A 36 32.99 -51.19 -23.81
C PRO A 36 33.40 -51.04 -22.34
N GLU A 37 34.21 -50.01 -22.12
CA GLU A 37 34.55 -49.46 -20.81
C GLU A 37 33.38 -49.58 -19.84
N GLN A 38 33.61 -50.39 -18.82
CA GLN A 38 32.69 -50.67 -17.73
C GLN A 38 32.24 -49.33 -17.19
N VAL A 39 30.96 -49.00 -17.31
CA VAL A 39 30.39 -47.82 -16.65
C VAL A 39 30.74 -47.98 -15.17
N ALA A 40 31.69 -47.18 -14.70
CA ALA A 40 31.99 -47.11 -13.28
C ALA A 40 30.66 -46.80 -12.60
N ILE A 41 30.13 -47.77 -11.85
CA ILE A 41 29.10 -47.47 -10.87
C ILE A 41 29.81 -46.63 -9.84
N VAL A 42 29.86 -45.33 -10.07
CA VAL A 42 30.16 -44.38 -9.02
C VAL A 42 29.00 -44.52 -8.06
N GLU A 43 29.25 -45.19 -6.94
CA GLU A 43 28.43 -45.10 -5.74
C GLU A 43 28.55 -43.67 -5.20
N ASN A 44 28.07 -42.71 -5.99
CA ASN A 44 27.67 -41.42 -5.47
C ASN A 44 26.35 -41.73 -4.76
N GLY A 45 26.44 -41.94 -3.45
CA GLY A 45 25.28 -41.77 -2.58
C GLY A 45 24.50 -40.55 -3.06
N THR A 46 23.19 -40.68 -3.09
CA THR A 46 22.27 -39.62 -3.51
C THR A 46 22.44 -38.40 -2.59
N LEU A 47 23.47 -37.61 -2.82
CA LEU A 47 23.38 -36.18 -2.68
C LEU A 47 22.48 -35.81 -3.84
N GLY A 48 21.17 -35.93 -3.58
CA GLY A 48 20.14 -35.42 -4.47
C GLY A 48 20.65 -34.08 -4.94
N GLU A 49 20.82 -33.98 -6.25
CA GLU A 49 21.25 -32.78 -6.94
C GLU A 49 20.53 -31.64 -6.23
N LYS A 50 21.26 -30.89 -5.39
CA LYS A 50 20.64 -29.84 -4.59
C LYS A 50 20.43 -28.74 -5.59
N GLN A 51 19.37 -28.89 -6.39
CA GLN A 51 18.89 -27.91 -7.34
C GLN A 51 18.71 -26.66 -6.50
N SER A 52 19.66 -25.73 -6.65
CA SER A 52 19.60 -24.46 -5.96
C SER A 52 18.24 -23.88 -6.29
N PRO A 53 17.39 -23.61 -5.28
CA PRO A 53 16.04 -23.19 -5.55
C PRO A 53 16.09 -21.93 -6.41
N ILE A 54 15.40 -21.95 -7.56
CA ILE A 54 15.30 -20.79 -8.44
C ILE A 54 14.50 -19.75 -7.67
N VAL A 55 15.20 -18.74 -7.17
CA VAL A 55 14.60 -17.60 -6.46
C VAL A 55 14.64 -16.39 -7.38
N THR A 56 13.53 -15.69 -7.44
CA THR A 56 13.45 -14.42 -8.15
C THR A 56 13.84 -13.31 -7.19
N ILE A 57 14.90 -12.58 -7.51
CA ILE A 57 15.34 -11.40 -6.76
C ILE A 57 14.91 -10.12 -7.48
N MET A 58 14.57 -9.10 -6.71
CA MET A 58 14.35 -7.74 -7.21
C MET A 58 15.24 -6.78 -6.42
N GLN A 59 16.04 -5.97 -7.12
CA GLN A 59 16.85 -4.92 -6.49
C GLN A 59 16.00 -3.66 -6.32
N PRO A 60 15.81 -3.16 -5.09
CA PRO A 60 15.03 -1.96 -4.86
C PRO A 60 15.81 -0.72 -5.30
N GLU A 61 15.23 0.06 -6.20
CA GLU A 61 15.73 1.39 -6.55
C GLU A 61 15.03 2.46 -5.71
N SER A 62 15.77 3.50 -5.32
CA SER A 62 15.21 4.63 -4.58
C SER A 62 14.30 5.44 -5.50
N GLN A 63 13.01 5.39 -5.25
CA GLN A 63 12.01 6.16 -5.98
C GLN A 63 11.30 7.11 -5.02
N SER A 64 11.13 8.37 -5.43
CA SER A 64 10.33 9.34 -4.68
C SER A 64 8.85 9.05 -4.93
N TYR A 65 8.17 8.51 -3.93
CA TYR A 65 6.74 8.25 -4.00
C TYR A 65 5.97 9.34 -3.26
N ASN A 66 5.11 10.06 -3.99
CA ASN A 66 4.21 11.03 -3.40
C ASN A 66 2.93 10.30 -2.95
N PHE A 67 2.80 10.09 -1.64
CA PHE A 67 1.60 9.50 -1.06
C PHE A 67 0.47 10.52 -1.05
N ARG A 68 -0.54 10.32 -1.90
CA ARG A 68 -1.78 11.10 -1.89
C ARG A 68 -2.84 10.32 -1.13
N LEU A 69 -3.31 10.89 -0.03
CA LEU A 69 -4.40 10.35 0.77
C LEU A 69 -5.66 11.19 0.53
N ASP A 70 -6.64 10.62 -0.15
CA ASP A 70 -7.94 11.26 -0.30
C ASP A 70 -8.81 10.90 0.91
N THR A 71 -9.08 11.88 1.78
CA THR A 71 -9.93 11.71 2.96
C THR A 71 -11.30 12.34 2.73
N THR A 72 -12.33 11.73 3.31
CA THR A 72 -13.68 12.31 3.34
C THR A 72 -13.95 12.81 4.76
N GLY A 73 -14.52 14.00 4.88
CA GLY A 73 -14.92 14.59 6.15
C GLY A 73 -16.25 15.31 6.03
N SER A 74 -16.86 15.64 7.16
CA SER A 74 -18.09 16.44 7.20
C SER A 74 -17.73 17.88 7.54
N ILE A 75 -18.29 18.84 6.79
CA ILE A 75 -18.16 20.26 7.08
C ILE A 75 -19.29 20.65 8.03
N THR A 76 -18.94 21.17 9.19
CA THR A 76 -19.89 21.74 10.14
C THR A 76 -19.63 23.23 10.29
N LEU A 77 -20.69 24.01 10.54
CA LEU A 77 -20.53 25.42 10.87
C LEU A 77 -19.78 25.54 12.19
N LYS A 78 -18.76 26.39 12.21
CA LYS A 78 -18.03 26.71 13.44
C LYS A 78 -18.95 27.31 14.50
N GLU A 79 -19.82 28.23 14.07
CA GLU A 79 -20.75 28.97 14.94
C GLU A 79 -22.12 29.08 14.26
N ARG A 80 -23.18 28.99 15.04
CA ARG A 80 -24.56 29.20 14.60
C ARG A 80 -25.27 30.06 15.64
N VAL A 81 -25.82 31.18 15.20
CA VAL A 81 -26.51 32.14 16.06
C VAL A 81 -27.97 32.23 15.63
N THR A 82 -28.88 32.15 16.59
CA THR A 82 -30.30 32.46 16.39
C THR A 82 -30.55 33.86 16.90
N ILE A 83 -30.96 34.76 16.03
CA ILE A 83 -31.28 36.14 16.42
C ILE A 83 -32.74 36.21 16.85
N THR A 84 -32.98 36.80 18.01
CA THR A 84 -34.31 37.10 18.53
C THR A 84 -34.35 38.56 18.95
N SER A 85 -35.51 39.19 18.81
CA SER A 85 -35.67 40.56 19.29
C SER A 85 -35.64 40.60 20.82
N GLU A 86 -34.80 41.46 21.38
CA GLU A 86 -34.71 41.68 22.83
C GLU A 86 -35.92 42.46 23.38
N ILE A 87 -36.57 43.25 22.52
CA ILE A 87 -37.66 44.15 22.89
C ILE A 87 -38.88 43.90 22.01
N LYS A 88 -40.06 44.26 22.51
CA LYS A 88 -41.31 44.11 21.74
C LYS A 88 -41.55 45.38 20.93
N GLY A 89 -41.77 45.25 19.63
CA GLY A 89 -42.15 46.43 18.85
C GLY A 89 -42.48 46.12 17.41
N ARG A 90 -42.87 47.17 16.69
CA ARG A 90 -43.12 47.09 15.25
C ARG A 90 -41.81 47.25 14.50
N VAL A 91 -41.55 46.38 13.54
CA VAL A 91 -40.44 46.54 12.61
C VAL A 91 -40.78 47.66 11.62
N ILE A 92 -39.93 48.68 11.56
CA ILE A 92 -40.09 49.84 10.66
C ILE A 92 -39.19 49.75 9.43
N TRP A 93 -38.12 48.94 9.51
CA TRP A 93 -37.17 48.78 8.43
C TRP A 93 -36.43 47.45 8.54
N VAL A 94 -36.12 46.88 7.37
CA VAL A 94 -35.36 45.64 7.20
C VAL A 94 -34.31 45.89 6.12
N SER A 95 -33.07 45.45 6.34
CA SER A 95 -31.98 45.55 5.37
C SER A 95 -32.21 44.64 4.17
N SER A 96 -31.77 45.06 2.97
CA SER A 96 -31.75 44.21 1.79
C SER A 96 -30.79 43.02 1.89
N GLN A 97 -29.85 43.05 2.84
CA GLN A 97 -28.97 41.92 3.15
C GLN A 97 -29.61 40.91 4.09
N PHE A 98 -30.83 41.16 4.61
CA PHE A 98 -31.57 40.20 5.41
C PHE A 98 -32.36 39.23 4.51
N GLU A 99 -31.67 38.62 3.55
CA GLU A 99 -32.21 37.68 2.58
C GLU A 99 -31.46 36.34 2.66
N PRO A 100 -32.09 35.20 2.34
CA PRO A 100 -31.44 33.90 2.41
C PRO A 100 -30.15 33.84 1.56
N GLY A 101 -29.03 33.50 2.21
CA GLY A 101 -27.72 33.39 1.56
C GLY A 101 -26.92 34.70 1.47
N ALA A 102 -27.47 35.82 1.95
CA ALA A 102 -26.71 37.05 2.11
C ALA A 102 -25.74 36.98 3.30
N THR A 103 -24.78 37.89 3.33
CA THR A 103 -23.79 38.05 4.42
C THR A 103 -24.04 39.36 5.14
N ILE A 104 -23.96 39.33 6.46
CA ILE A 104 -24.14 40.48 7.37
C ILE A 104 -22.90 40.52 8.26
N ASP A 105 -22.30 41.69 8.39
CA ASP A 105 -21.11 41.88 9.21
C ASP A 105 -21.47 42.03 10.70
N ALA A 106 -20.48 41.79 11.56
CA ALA A 106 -20.64 42.05 12.98
C ALA A 106 -20.94 43.54 13.22
N ASN A 107 -21.88 43.83 14.13
CA ASN A 107 -22.33 45.18 14.47
C ASN A 107 -23.03 45.94 13.32
N GLU A 108 -23.48 45.23 12.28
CA GLU A 108 -24.31 45.80 11.22
C GLU A 108 -25.79 45.76 11.60
N VAL A 109 -26.51 46.86 11.35
CA VAL A 109 -27.94 46.94 11.65
C VAL A 109 -28.73 46.35 10.48
N PHE A 110 -29.38 45.21 10.70
CA PHE A 110 -30.19 44.53 9.67
C PHE A 110 -31.71 44.66 9.90
N ILE A 111 -32.16 45.01 11.09
CA ILE A 111 -33.57 45.25 11.44
C ILE A 111 -33.64 46.49 12.34
N LYS A 112 -34.63 47.35 12.13
CA LYS A 112 -34.96 48.47 13.04
C LYS A 112 -36.38 48.35 13.55
N ILE A 113 -36.52 48.47 14.86
CA ILE A 113 -37.80 48.50 15.58
C ILE A 113 -38.17 49.96 15.84
N ASP A 114 -39.47 50.26 15.83
CA ASP A 114 -40.02 51.58 16.12
C ASP A 114 -39.52 52.08 17.50
N PRO A 115 -38.70 53.15 17.56
CA PRO A 115 -38.09 53.59 18.80
C PRO A 115 -39.00 54.50 19.62
N ARG A 116 -40.10 55.01 19.06
CA ARG A 116 -40.87 56.14 19.64
C ARG A 116 -41.37 55.90 21.06
N VAL A 117 -41.82 54.67 21.36
CA VAL A 117 -42.29 54.32 22.71
C VAL A 117 -41.14 54.37 23.70
N TYR A 118 -39.98 53.86 23.30
CA TYR A 118 -38.78 53.83 24.13
C TYR A 118 -38.11 55.19 24.26
N GLU A 119 -38.12 56.00 23.21
CA GLU A 119 -37.60 57.37 23.25
C GLU A 119 -38.38 58.21 24.25
N LEU A 120 -39.71 58.09 24.27
CA LEU A 120 -40.56 58.77 25.25
C LEU A 120 -40.27 58.31 26.68
N GLU A 121 -40.19 57.00 26.92
CA GLU A 121 -39.87 56.45 28.26
C GLU A 121 -38.49 56.90 28.75
N VAL A 122 -37.50 56.94 27.85
CA VAL A 122 -36.16 57.45 28.17
C VAL A 122 -36.22 58.93 28.50
N GLU A 123 -36.95 59.73 27.72
CA GLU A 123 -37.11 61.16 27.95
C GLU A 123 -37.77 61.44 29.31
N GLU A 124 -38.86 60.73 29.65
CA GLU A 124 -39.51 60.82 30.97
C GLU A 124 -38.54 60.48 32.11
N ALA A 125 -37.81 59.36 32.00
CA ALA A 125 -36.83 58.97 33.01
C ALA A 125 -35.69 60.00 33.17
N THR A 126 -35.28 60.65 32.07
CA THR A 126 -34.26 61.71 32.14
C THR A 126 -34.78 62.98 32.82
N TYR A 127 -36.06 63.33 32.62
CA TYR A 127 -36.69 64.44 33.32
C TYR A 127 -36.83 64.17 34.83
N GLU A 128 -37.23 62.96 35.21
CA GLU A 128 -37.29 62.55 36.62
C GLU A 128 -35.91 62.62 37.28
N LEU A 129 -34.88 62.12 36.59
CA LEU A 129 -33.49 62.21 37.07
C LEU A 129 -33.08 63.66 37.32
N ALA A 130 -33.32 64.56 36.36
CA ALA A 130 -32.98 65.98 36.49
C ALA A 130 -33.75 66.65 37.65
N ALA A 131 -35.04 66.32 37.82
CA ALA A 131 -35.84 66.84 38.93
C ALA A 131 -35.28 66.41 40.29
N HIS A 132 -34.89 65.14 40.43
CA HIS A 132 -34.29 64.62 41.65
C HIS A 132 -32.90 65.19 41.93
N GLU A 133 -32.08 65.42 40.92
CA GLU A 133 -30.77 66.07 41.09
C GLU A 133 -30.92 67.49 41.65
N ILE A 134 -31.87 68.26 41.13
CA ILE A 134 -32.18 69.61 41.64
C ILE A 134 -32.64 69.55 43.10
N GLU A 135 -33.45 68.57 43.47
CA GLU A 135 -33.90 68.41 44.85
C GLU A 135 -32.76 68.01 45.80
N LEU A 136 -31.90 67.09 45.37
CA LEU A 136 -30.71 66.69 46.11
C LEU A 136 -29.76 67.88 46.34
N GLU A 137 -29.58 68.73 45.34
CA GLU A 137 -28.75 69.94 45.45
C GLU A 137 -29.34 70.93 46.46
N LYS A 138 -30.66 71.13 46.43
CA LYS A 138 -31.38 71.95 47.42
C LYS A 138 -31.21 71.42 48.85
N GLN A 139 -31.31 70.10 49.03
CA GLN A 139 -31.10 69.47 50.34
C GLN A 139 -29.66 69.61 50.84
N LYS A 140 -28.66 69.49 49.95
CA LYS A 140 -27.24 69.66 50.31
C LYS A 140 -26.86 71.10 50.63
N SER A 141 -27.58 72.07 50.06
CA SER A 141 -27.35 73.50 50.30
C SER A 141 -28.04 74.03 51.57
N THR A 142 -28.85 73.21 52.24
CA THR A 142 -29.51 73.53 53.52
C THR A 142 -28.74 72.91 54.67
#